data_AF-A0A2Z4NDS5-F1
#
_entry.id   AF-A0A2Z4NDS5-F1
#
_cell.length_a   1.000
_cell.length_b   1.000
_cell.length_c   1.000
_cell.angle_alpha   90.00
_cell.angle_beta   90.00
_cell.angle_gamma   90.00
#
_symmetry.space_group_name_H-M   'P 1'
#
loop_
_entity.id
_entity.type
_entity.pdbx_description
1 polymer ?
#
loop_
_entity_poly.entity_id
_entity_poly.type
_entity_poly.pdbx_seq_one_letter_code
_entity_poly.pdbx_strand_id
1 'polypeptide(L)'
;MEKQKFNLFVEERKIQINNETFYIILEFEENGDHYLIVTNKDVIISFKADPKNPENLLPIYDEEAKELEIIETIINDYYDHNLLLDEEGNDFLARFFEDQEEEEEIIN
;
A
#
# COMPACT_ATOMS: atom_id res chain seq x y z
N MET A 1 -10.95 1.31 18.02
CA MET A 1 -9.86 0.46 18.55
C MET A 1 -8.57 1.27 18.48
N GLU A 2 -7.54 0.92 19.25
CA GLU A 2 -6.22 1.58 19.10
C GLU A 2 -5.49 0.94 17.90
N LYS A 3 -5.06 1.76 16.93
CA LYS A 3 -4.32 1.29 15.74
C LYS A 3 -2.93 0.76 16.14
N GLN A 4 -2.49 -0.34 15.53
CA GLN A 4 -1.13 -0.84 15.71
C GLN A 4 -0.13 0.05 14.97
N LYS A 5 0.90 0.54 15.66
CA LYS A 5 1.86 1.50 15.09
C LYS A 5 3.08 0.80 14.50
N PHE A 6 3.49 1.22 13.30
CA PHE A 6 4.73 0.76 12.66
C PHE A 6 5.48 1.94 12.07
N ASN A 7 6.81 1.95 12.20
CA ASN A 7 7.65 2.87 11.45
C ASN A 7 7.85 2.31 10.04
N LEU A 8 7.52 3.08 9.01
CA LEU A 8 7.58 2.63 7.61
C LEU A 8 9.01 2.67 7.06
N PHE A 9 9.75 3.75 7.35
CA PHE A 9 11.07 4.02 6.78
C PHE A 9 12.21 3.40 7.60
N VAL A 10 12.14 2.09 7.82
CA VAL A 10 13.13 1.31 8.56
C VAL A 10 13.77 0.24 7.66
N GLU A 11 14.98 -0.20 7.99
CA GLU A 11 15.75 -1.13 7.15
C GLU A 11 15.04 -2.48 6.99
N GLU A 12 14.27 -2.92 7.99
CA GLU A 12 13.52 -4.19 7.94
C GLU A 12 12.39 -4.18 6.90
N ARG A 13 11.89 -3.00 6.52
CA ARG A 13 10.86 -2.83 5.50
C ARG A 13 11.43 -2.48 4.14
N LYS A 14 12.75 -2.33 4.03
CA LYS A 14 13.40 -1.88 2.80
C LYS A 14 13.57 -3.03 1.83
N ILE A 15 13.24 -2.77 0.57
CA ILE A 15 13.39 -3.72 -0.54
C ILE A 15 14.01 -3.02 -1.74
N GLN A 16 14.78 -3.77 -2.54
CA GLN A 16 15.34 -3.29 -3.79
C GLN A 16 14.57 -3.91 -4.97
N ILE A 17 13.99 -3.08 -5.82
CA ILE A 17 13.27 -3.51 -7.04
C ILE A 17 13.87 -2.74 -8.22
N ASN A 18 14.36 -3.44 -9.24
CA ASN A 18 14.97 -2.83 -10.44
C ASN A 18 16.06 -1.76 -10.14
N ASN A 19 16.88 -1.99 -9.12
CA ASN A 19 17.90 -1.06 -8.60
C ASN A 19 17.37 0.21 -7.94
N GLU A 20 16.08 0.32 -7.69
CA GLU A 20 15.47 1.37 -6.88
C GLU A 20 15.14 0.83 -5.49
N THR A 21 15.17 1.71 -4.49
CA THR A 21 14.88 1.38 -3.09
C THR A 21 13.43 1.75 -2.79
N PHE A 22 12.69 0.80 -2.25
CA PHE A 22 11.34 0.98 -1.77
C PHE A 22 11.19 0.52 -0.32
N TYR A 23 10.08 0.89 0.30
CA TYR A 23 9.66 0.45 1.62
C TYR A 23 8.33 -0.26 1.53
N ILE A 24 8.24 -1.45 2.11
CA ILE A 24 7.04 -2.28 2.10
C ILE A 24 5.99 -1.69 3.03
N ILE A 25 4.83 -1.37 2.47
CA ILE A 25 3.63 -0.95 3.19
C ILE A 25 2.93 -2.22 3.68
N LEU A 26 2.60 -3.11 2.75
CA LEU A 26 1.84 -4.33 2.97
C LEU A 26 2.22 -5.40 1.93
N GLU A 27 2.19 -6.66 2.35
CA GLU A 27 2.27 -7.84 1.50
C GLU A 27 1.07 -8.74 1.83
N PHE A 28 0.39 -9.25 0.80
CA PHE A 28 -0.78 -10.11 0.99
C PHE A 28 -0.95 -11.10 -0.17
N GLU A 29 -1.75 -12.14 0.06
CA GLU A 29 -2.13 -13.12 -0.95
C GLU A 29 -3.65 -13.08 -1.14
N GLU A 30 -4.10 -12.99 -2.39
CA GLU A 30 -5.51 -12.96 -2.75
C GLU A 30 -5.74 -13.85 -3.98
N ASN A 31 -6.62 -14.85 -3.85
CA ASN A 31 -6.92 -15.84 -4.91
C ASN A 31 -5.70 -16.59 -5.49
N GLY A 32 -4.64 -16.78 -4.68
CA GLY A 32 -3.40 -17.46 -5.09
C GLY A 32 -2.41 -16.54 -5.81
N ASP A 33 -2.72 -15.27 -5.94
CA ASP A 33 -1.80 -14.23 -6.40
C ASP A 33 -1.17 -13.53 -5.19
N HIS A 34 0.14 -13.24 -5.28
CA HIS A 34 0.87 -12.51 -4.24
C HIS A 34 1.04 -11.05 -4.65
N TYR A 35 0.66 -10.14 -3.77
CA TYR A 35 0.70 -8.71 -3.98
C TYR A 35 1.67 -8.05 -2.99
N LEU A 36 2.41 -7.07 -3.50
CA LEU A 36 3.35 -6.28 -2.72
C LEU A 36 3.08 -4.80 -2.96
N ILE A 37 2.71 -4.10 -1.88
CA ILE A 37 2.47 -2.66 -1.89
C ILE A 37 3.68 -1.97 -1.28
N VAL A 38 4.29 -1.06 -2.03
CA VAL A 38 5.51 -0.37 -1.62
C VAL A 38 5.43 1.13 -1.85
N THR A 39 6.35 1.86 -1.24
CA THR A 39 6.53 3.29 -1.50
C THR A 39 8.00 3.68 -1.61
N ASN A 40 8.28 4.71 -2.42
CA ASN A 40 9.55 5.41 -2.46
C ASN A 40 9.51 6.75 -1.69
N LYS A 41 8.55 6.92 -0.77
CA LYS A 41 8.18 8.14 -0.01
C LYS A 41 7.21 9.07 -0.75
N ASP A 42 7.26 9.11 -2.08
CA ASP A 42 6.48 10.05 -2.88
C ASP A 42 5.19 9.44 -3.42
N VAL A 43 5.22 8.15 -3.78
CA VAL A 43 4.08 7.43 -4.37
C VAL A 43 3.89 6.06 -3.74
N ILE A 44 2.68 5.51 -3.86
CA ILE A 44 2.37 4.10 -3.59
C ILE A 44 2.39 3.36 -4.91
N ILE A 45 3.09 2.22 -4.96
CA ILE A 45 3.19 1.36 -6.13
C ILE A 45 2.79 -0.05 -5.73
N SER A 46 1.94 -0.65 -6.54
CA SER A 46 1.46 -2.01 -6.36
C SER A 46 2.18 -2.94 -7.33
N PHE A 47 2.66 -4.06 -6.81
CA PHE A 47 3.26 -5.14 -7.60
C PHE A 47 2.49 -6.44 -7.39
N LYS A 48 2.48 -7.27 -8.42
CA LYS A 48 2.04 -8.66 -8.39
C LYS A 48 3.22 -9.56 -8.69
N ALA A 49 3.43 -10.60 -7.89
CA ALA A 49 4.46 -11.59 -8.18
C ALA A 49 4.04 -12.45 -9.40
N ASP A 50 4.97 -12.71 -10.32
CA ASP A 50 4.72 -13.61 -11.44
C ASP A 50 4.47 -15.03 -10.90
N PRO A 51 3.31 -15.66 -11.19
CA PRO A 51 2.98 -17.01 -10.72
C PRO A 51 4.00 -18.08 -11.13
N LYS A 52 4.78 -17.82 -12.20
CA LYS A 52 5.82 -18.72 -12.70
C LYS A 52 7.21 -18.38 -12.17
N ASN A 53 7.40 -17.16 -11.66
CA ASN A 53 8.65 -16.70 -11.08
C ASN A 53 8.38 -15.67 -9.97
N PRO A 54 8.18 -16.11 -8.71
CA PRO A 54 7.80 -15.21 -7.63
C PRO A 54 8.79 -14.08 -7.33
N GLU A 55 10.04 -14.20 -7.78
CA GLU A 55 11.06 -13.14 -7.68
C GLU A 55 10.84 -12.00 -8.70
N ASN A 56 10.01 -12.23 -9.72
CA ASN A 56 9.67 -11.26 -10.75
C ASN A 56 8.40 -10.51 -10.35
N LEU A 57 8.58 -9.27 -9.88
CA LEU A 57 7.48 -8.37 -9.51
C LEU A 57 7.02 -7.57 -10.73
N LEU A 58 5.75 -7.74 -11.10
CA LEU A 58 5.11 -7.03 -12.19
C LEU A 58 4.33 -5.83 -11.62
N PRO A 59 4.62 -4.58 -12.02
CA PRO A 59 3.85 -3.42 -11.58
C PRO A 59 2.42 -3.52 -12.10
N ILE A 60 1.47 -3.14 -11.24
CA ILE A 60 0.04 -3.07 -11.58
C ILE A 60 -0.24 -1.64 -12.04
N TYR A 61 -0.90 -1.49 -13.19
CA TYR A 61 -1.21 -0.19 -13.79
C TYR A 61 -2.71 0.12 -13.79
N ASP A 62 -3.09 1.38 -14.04
CA ASP A 62 -4.49 1.86 -14.04
C ASP A 62 -5.44 1.07 -14.96
N GLU A 63 -4.91 0.40 -15.99
CA GLU A 63 -5.69 -0.47 -16.88
C GLU A 63 -6.20 -1.75 -16.21
N GLU A 64 -5.67 -2.10 -15.04
CA GLU A 64 -6.03 -3.25 -14.20
C GLU A 64 -7.00 -2.85 -13.07
N ALA A 65 -7.99 -2.01 -13.41
CA ALA A 65 -8.93 -1.39 -12.45
C ALA A 65 -9.53 -2.35 -11.39
N LYS A 66 -9.83 -3.60 -11.76
CA LYS A 66 -10.36 -4.59 -10.81
C LYS A 66 -9.35 -5.02 -9.75
N GLU A 67 -8.07 -5.14 -10.12
CA GLU A 67 -7.03 -5.46 -9.15
C GLU A 67 -6.80 -4.27 -8.22
N LEU A 68 -6.84 -3.05 -8.76
CA LEU A 68 -6.75 -1.83 -7.96
C LEU A 68 -7.89 -1.70 -6.95
N GLU A 69 -9.15 -1.98 -7.32
CA GLU A 69 -10.29 -1.98 -6.38
C GLU A 69 -10.08 -2.95 -5.20
N ILE A 70 -9.52 -4.13 -5.47
CA ILE A 70 -9.20 -5.13 -4.44
C ILE A 70 -8.08 -4.61 -3.53
N ILE A 71 -7.01 -4.08 -4.13
CA ILE A 71 -5.87 -3.52 -3.41
C ILE A 71 -6.32 -2.36 -2.52
N GLU A 72 -7.12 -1.43 -3.04
CA GLU A 72 -7.67 -0.30 -2.29
C GLU A 72 -8.49 -0.77 -1.08
N THR A 73 -9.37 -1.75 -1.28
CA THR A 73 -10.16 -2.35 -0.19
C THR A 73 -9.25 -2.92 0.91
N ILE A 74 -8.18 -3.62 0.53
CA ILE A 74 -7.24 -4.24 1.45
C ILE A 74 -6.37 -3.19 2.16
N ILE A 75 -5.92 -2.14 1.46
CA ILE A 75 -5.15 -1.07 2.09
C ILE A 75 -6.04 -0.27 3.06
N ASN A 76 -7.31 -0.04 2.73
CA ASN A 76 -8.28 0.59 3.63
C ASN A 76 -8.46 -0.23 4.92
N ASP A 77 -8.69 -1.54 4.81
CA ASP A 77 -8.77 -2.41 5.99
C ASP A 77 -7.45 -2.41 6.79
N TYR A 78 -6.31 -2.42 6.10
CA TYR A 78 -5.01 -2.30 6.74
C TYR A 78 -4.88 -0.97 7.48
N TYR A 79 -5.30 0.14 6.88
CA TYR A 79 -5.24 1.47 7.48
C TYR A 79 -6.14 1.60 8.71
N ASP A 80 -7.32 0.99 8.71
CA ASP A 80 -8.24 1.01 9.87
C ASP A 80 -7.64 0.37 11.11
N HIS A 81 -6.79 -0.64 10.92
CA HIS A 81 -6.15 -1.40 12.00
C HIS A 81 -4.72 -0.94 12.30
N ASN A 82 -4.04 -0.27 11.37
CA ASN A 82 -2.62 0.03 11.45
C ASN A 82 -2.31 1.50 11.18
N LEU A 83 -1.33 2.04 11.89
CA LEU A 83 -0.81 3.39 11.74
C LEU A 83 0.64 3.30 11.24
N LEU A 84 0.86 3.62 9.97
CA LEU A 84 2.20 3.69 9.37
C LEU A 84 2.79 5.08 9.59
N LEU A 85 3.87 5.14 10.34
CA LEU A 85 4.55 6.37 10.70
C LEU A 85 5.72 6.66 9.76
N ASP A 86 5.82 7.91 9.30
CA ASP A 86 6.98 8.40 8.57
C ASP A 86 8.19 8.67 9.49
N GLU A 87 9.27 9.24 8.93
CA GLU A 87 10.50 9.58 9.67
C GLU A 87 10.28 10.64 10.76
N GLU A 88 9.22 11.44 10.63
CA GLU A 88 8.84 12.52 11.55
C GLU A 88 7.77 12.08 12.57
N GLY A 89 7.22 10.87 12.40
CA GLY A 89 6.15 10.32 13.24
C GLY A 89 4.74 10.72 12.81
N ASN A 90 4.56 11.22 11.58
CA ASN A 90 3.25 11.51 11.00
C ASN A 90 2.63 10.25 10.37
N ASP A 91 1.30 10.24 10.24
CA ASP A 91 0.59 9.21 9.48
C ASP A 91 0.95 9.31 7.98
N PHE A 92 1.66 8.33 7.47
CA PHE A 92 2.07 8.28 6.08
C PHE A 92 0.89 8.04 5.13
N LEU A 93 -0.03 7.14 5.50
CA LEU A 93 -1.12 6.73 4.63
C LEU A 93 -2.22 7.79 4.55
N ALA A 94 -2.40 8.62 5.60
CA ALA A 94 -3.36 9.72 5.58
C ALA A 94 -3.24 10.62 4.33
N ARG A 95 -2.02 10.84 3.81
CA ARG A 95 -1.76 11.64 2.59
C ARG A 95 -2.42 11.10 1.32
N PHE A 96 -2.80 9.82 1.31
CA PHE A 96 -3.40 9.13 0.17
C PHE A 96 -4.88 8.83 0.38
N PHE A 97 -5.38 8.94 1.62
CA PHE A 97 -6.77 8.65 2.01
C PHE A 97 -7.58 9.90 2.40
N GLU A 98 -6.95 11.05 2.66
CA GLU A 98 -7.64 12.30 3.03
C GLU A 98 -8.60 12.84 1.96
N ASP A 99 -8.49 12.39 0.70
CA ASP A 99 -9.42 12.75 -0.39
C ASP A 99 -10.72 11.92 -0.42
N GLN A 100 -10.91 10.96 0.51
CA GLN A 100 -12.10 10.05 0.51
C GLN A 100 -13.20 10.45 1.51
N GLU A 101 -12.98 11.45 2.38
CA GLU A 101 -13.97 11.86 3.40
C GLU A 101 -14.87 13.07 2.99
N GLU A 102 -14.70 13.66 1.80
CA GLU A 102 -15.56 14.78 1.33
C GLU A 102 -16.58 14.37 0.24
N GLU A 103 -17.44 13.38 0.49
CA GLU A 103 -18.67 13.21 -0.32
C GLU A 103 -19.87 12.60 0.43
N GLU A 104 -20.03 12.87 1.73
CA GLU A 104 -21.31 12.67 2.44
C GLU A 104 -21.67 13.87 3.32
N GLU A 105 -22.03 15.01 2.72
CA GLU A 105 -23.05 15.89 3.31
C GLU A 105 -23.65 16.88 2.30
N ILE A 106 -24.95 17.12 2.43
CA ILE A 106 -25.84 18.01 1.66
C ILE A 106 -26.64 17.32 0.52
N ILE A 107 -27.61 16.49 0.90
CA ILE A 107 -28.93 16.53 0.28
C ILE A 107 -29.87 17.20 1.28
N ASN A 108 -30.10 18.51 1.09
CA ASN A 108 -31.22 19.23 1.71
C ASN A 108 -32.52 18.96 0.94
#